data_AF-A0A556U6K7-F1
#
_entry.id   AF-A0A556U6K7-F1
#
_cell.length_a   1.000
_cell.length_b   1.000
_cell.length_c   1.000
_cell.angle_alpha   90.00
_cell.angle_beta   90.00
_cell.angle_gamma   90.00
#
_symmetry.space_group_name_H-M   'P 1'
#
loop_
_entity.id
_entity.type
_entity.pdbx_description
1 polymer ?
#
loop_
_entity_poly.entity_id
_entity_poly.type
_entity_poly.pdbx_seq_one_letter_code
_entity_poly.pdbx_strand_id
1 'polypeptide(L)'
;MQCPLGDKQLDEVKHIWKECQQESFWYRALPLSLGSMAVTGGLLYNGIWKQSKRFGPFPKLALAGLVGYAVGKASYLGACKEKFQKLGPDFIKGSGQSWGPGFGPSFGSHPHRLVSEKAGSICEACDDVVGPEGMEKFCEDIGVEPENVVMLVLAWKLNAQSMGYFTLQEWLKGMGSLQCDSTEKLRNSLDYLRSILNDATSFKLIYRYAFDFAREKDQRSLDLNTAKCMLGLLLGKTWPLFPVFNQFLEQSKYKVVNKDQWCNVLEFSRTINLDLSNYDEDGAWPVLLDEFVEWYKDREMS
;
A
#
# COMPACT_ATOMS: atom_id res chain seq x y z
N MET A 1 -14.38 -18.49 6.26
CA MET A 1 -13.72 -19.38 5.28
C MET A 1 -12.27 -18.95 5.19
N GLN A 2 -11.37 -19.66 5.88
CA GLN A 2 -9.92 -19.50 5.66
C GLN A 2 -9.58 -19.97 4.24
N CYS A 3 -8.79 -19.19 3.50
CA CYS A 3 -8.18 -19.61 2.25
C CYS A 3 -6.82 -20.29 2.55
N PRO A 4 -6.66 -21.61 2.33
CA PRO A 4 -5.43 -22.34 2.67
C PRO A 4 -4.35 -22.27 1.57
N LEU A 5 -4.48 -21.37 0.59
CA LEU A 5 -3.53 -21.20 -0.51
C LEU A 5 -2.51 -20.06 -0.31
N GLY A 6 -2.66 -19.24 0.73
CA GLY A 6 -1.75 -18.11 1.00
C GLY A 6 -0.50 -18.45 1.83
N ASP A 7 -0.62 -19.37 2.79
CA ASP A 7 0.43 -19.60 3.79
C ASP A 7 1.65 -20.33 3.22
N LYS A 8 1.44 -21.40 2.44
CA LYS A 8 2.57 -22.17 1.85
C LYS A 8 3.42 -21.35 0.88
N GLN A 9 2.79 -20.52 0.06
CA GLN A 9 3.51 -19.67 -0.90
C GLN A 9 4.23 -18.50 -0.19
N LEU A 10 3.67 -17.99 0.91
CA LEU A 10 4.31 -17.00 1.77
C LEU A 10 5.53 -17.58 2.48
N ASP A 11 5.45 -18.82 2.95
CA ASP A 11 6.56 -19.51 3.60
C ASP A 11 7.72 -19.74 2.63
N GLU A 12 7.44 -20.12 1.37
CA GLU A 12 8.47 -20.27 0.33
C GLU A 12 9.14 -18.93 -0.02
N VAL A 13 8.36 -17.86 -0.19
CA VAL A 13 8.89 -16.51 -0.45
C VAL A 13 9.73 -16.01 0.73
N LYS A 14 9.25 -16.18 1.97
CA LYS A 14 10.00 -15.85 3.20
C LYS A 14 11.27 -16.68 3.32
N HIS A 15 11.21 -17.97 2.96
CA HIS A 15 12.37 -18.85 2.99
C HIS A 15 13.44 -18.37 2.02
N ILE A 16 13.09 -18.11 0.75
CA ILE A 16 14.04 -17.62 -0.25
C ILE A 16 14.62 -16.26 0.16
N TRP A 17 13.81 -15.38 0.74
CA TRP A 17 14.31 -14.09 1.23
C TRP A 17 15.31 -14.25 2.39
N LYS A 18 14.99 -15.08 3.39
CA LYS A 18 15.92 -15.40 4.49
C LYS A 18 17.20 -16.06 3.97
N GLU A 19 17.05 -16.97 3.01
CA GLU A 19 18.16 -17.66 2.35
C GLU A 19 19.07 -16.65 1.64
N CYS A 20 18.51 -15.71 0.86
CA CYS A 20 19.28 -14.64 0.24
C CYS A 20 19.99 -13.72 1.24
N GLN A 21 19.31 -13.35 2.34
CA GLN A 21 19.91 -12.52 3.39
C GLN A 21 21.09 -13.23 4.05
N GLN A 22 20.92 -14.51 4.38
CA GLN A 22 21.95 -15.31 5.02
C GLN A 22 23.11 -15.66 4.07
N GLU A 23 22.83 -16.00 2.82
CA GLU A 23 23.87 -16.30 1.83
C GLU A 23 24.66 -15.04 1.44
N SER A 24 24.00 -13.89 1.26
CA SER A 24 24.69 -12.62 0.99
C SER A 24 25.62 -12.23 2.14
N PHE A 25 25.20 -12.49 3.38
CA PHE A 25 26.02 -12.26 4.57
C PHE A 25 27.25 -13.17 4.60
N TRP A 26 27.07 -14.49 4.50
CA TRP A 26 28.14 -15.47 4.72
C TRP A 26 29.07 -15.67 3.51
N TYR A 27 28.55 -15.67 2.27
CA TYR A 27 29.35 -16.03 1.10
C TYR A 27 30.07 -14.86 0.43
N ARG A 28 29.61 -13.61 0.63
CA ARG A 28 30.21 -12.44 -0.03
C ARG A 28 30.50 -11.26 0.89
N ALA A 29 29.53 -10.82 1.69
CA ALA A 29 29.73 -9.63 2.53
C ALA A 29 30.79 -9.86 3.60
N LEU A 30 30.76 -10.99 4.30
CA LEU A 30 31.76 -11.32 5.32
C LEU A 30 33.16 -11.55 4.73
N PRO A 31 33.37 -12.35 3.65
CA PRO A 31 34.70 -12.51 3.04
C PRO A 31 35.26 -11.22 2.41
N LEU A 32 34.43 -10.39 1.75
CA LEU A 32 34.88 -9.14 1.15
C LEU A 32 35.19 -8.07 2.21
N SER A 33 34.41 -8.01 3.28
CA SER A 33 34.68 -7.13 4.42
C SER A 33 35.98 -7.54 5.13
N LEU A 34 36.18 -8.84 5.41
CA LEU A 34 37.43 -9.34 5.99
C LEU A 34 38.64 -9.16 5.07
N GLY A 35 38.48 -9.41 3.77
CA GLY A 35 39.53 -9.22 2.77
C GLY A 35 39.93 -7.75 2.61
N SER A 36 38.97 -6.84 2.53
CA SER A 36 39.24 -5.39 2.45
C SER A 36 39.89 -4.84 3.73
N MET A 37 39.47 -5.32 4.90
CA MET A 37 40.12 -5.01 6.17
C MET A 37 41.56 -5.54 6.22
N ALA A 38 41.82 -6.77 5.74
CA ALA A 38 43.15 -7.36 5.69
C ALA A 38 44.09 -6.60 4.74
N VAL A 39 43.62 -6.23 3.54
CA VAL A 39 44.38 -5.40 2.59
C VAL A 39 44.70 -4.04 3.18
N THR A 40 43.71 -3.38 3.80
CA THR A 40 43.90 -2.09 4.45
C THR A 40 44.88 -2.19 5.63
N GLY A 41 44.82 -3.28 6.40
CA GLY A 41 45.76 -3.58 7.48
C GLY A 41 47.19 -3.79 6.96
N GLY A 42 47.36 -4.54 5.86
CA GLY A 42 48.66 -4.76 5.22
C GLY A 42 49.27 -3.47 4.65
N LEU A 43 48.45 -2.61 4.04
CA LEU A 43 48.89 -1.29 3.54
C LEU A 43 49.29 -0.33 4.67
N LEU A 44 48.64 -0.44 5.83
CA LEU A 44 49.01 0.30 7.04
C LEU A 44 50.29 -0.24 7.67
N TYR A 45 50.50 -1.56 7.65
CA TYR A 45 51.73 -2.21 8.15
C TYR A 45 52.96 -1.88 7.28
N ASN A 46 52.80 -1.85 5.95
CA ASN A 46 53.87 -1.52 5.00
C ASN A 46 54.16 -0.01 4.89
N GLY A 47 53.55 0.83 5.73
CA GLY A 47 53.87 2.27 5.83
C GLY A 47 53.42 3.13 4.64
N ILE A 48 52.62 2.58 3.72
CA ILE A 48 52.13 3.29 2.52
C ILE A 48 51.06 4.34 2.91
N TRP A 49 50.29 4.08 3.98
CA TRP A 49 49.25 4.98 4.48
C TRP A 49 49.59 5.59 5.83
N LYS A 50 49.62 6.93 5.89
CA LYS A 50 49.86 7.69 7.13
C LYS A 50 48.77 7.39 8.17
N GLN A 51 49.17 6.92 9.35
CA GLN A 51 48.27 6.73 10.48
C GLN A 51 47.79 8.08 11.02
N SER A 52 46.51 8.20 11.35
CA SER A 52 45.94 9.37 11.99
C SER A 52 46.41 9.46 13.45
N LYS A 53 47.10 10.55 13.82
CA LYS A 53 47.64 10.77 15.18
C LYS A 53 46.59 10.72 16.30
N ARG A 54 45.30 10.93 15.99
CA ARG A 54 44.21 11.07 16.98
C ARG A 54 43.39 9.80 17.23
N PHE A 55 43.31 8.89 16.27
CA PHE A 55 42.41 7.73 16.34
C PHE A 55 43.06 6.39 15.91
N GLY A 56 44.38 6.39 15.68
CA GLY A 56 45.09 5.17 15.27
C GLY A 56 44.62 4.64 13.89
N PRO A 57 44.78 3.32 13.62
CA PRO A 57 44.38 2.70 12.34
C PRO A 57 42.87 2.39 12.23
N PHE A 58 42.12 2.47 13.33
CA PHE A 58 40.75 1.99 13.45
C PHE A 58 39.75 2.62 12.46
N PRO A 59 39.72 3.95 12.23
CA PRO A 59 38.72 4.55 11.33
C PRO A 59 38.84 4.06 9.88
N LYS A 60 40.07 3.79 9.44
CA LYS A 60 40.37 3.33 8.07
C LYS A 60 39.99 1.86 7.88
N LEU A 61 40.21 1.04 8.90
CA LEU A 61 39.78 -0.35 8.91
C LEU A 61 38.26 -0.48 8.97
N ALA A 62 37.60 0.33 9.81
CA ALA A 62 36.14 0.34 9.92
C ALA A 62 35.48 0.77 8.60
N LEU A 63 36.01 1.82 7.94
CA LEU A 63 35.49 2.26 6.65
C LEU A 63 35.66 1.20 5.57
N ALA A 64 36.84 0.55 5.50
CA ALA A 64 37.08 -0.55 4.57
C ALA A 64 36.10 -1.72 4.80
N GLY A 65 35.86 -2.08 6.06
CA GLY A 65 34.90 -3.12 6.44
C GLY A 65 33.45 -2.79 6.02
N LEU A 66 33.01 -1.54 6.23
CA LEU A 66 31.67 -1.08 5.84
C LEU A 66 31.50 -1.06 4.31
N VAL A 67 32.50 -0.56 3.58
CA VAL A 67 32.47 -0.53 2.11
C VAL A 67 32.48 -1.96 1.55
N GLY A 68 33.32 -2.85 2.10
CA GLY A 68 33.37 -4.26 1.69
C GLY A 68 32.05 -4.99 1.95
N TYR A 69 31.40 -4.71 3.08
CA TYR A 69 30.07 -5.25 3.41
C TYR A 69 29.01 -4.77 2.41
N ALA A 70 28.94 -3.46 2.13
CA ALA A 70 27.99 -2.87 1.20
C ALA A 70 28.16 -3.42 -0.23
N VAL A 71 29.40 -3.50 -0.72
CA VAL A 71 29.71 -4.08 -2.05
C VAL A 71 29.34 -5.56 -2.11
N GLY A 72 29.59 -6.32 -1.03
CA GLY A 72 29.23 -7.73 -0.96
C GLY A 72 27.72 -7.97 -1.00
N LYS A 73 26.93 -7.14 -0.32
CA LYS A 73 25.46 -7.17 -0.39
C LYS A 73 24.96 -6.81 -1.79
N ALA A 74 25.48 -5.74 -2.38
CA ALA A 74 25.09 -5.28 -3.72
C ALA A 74 25.41 -6.32 -4.81
N SER A 75 26.56 -6.97 -4.72
CA SER A 75 26.99 -8.03 -5.65
C SER A 75 26.06 -9.25 -5.65
N TYR A 76 25.40 -9.55 -4.52
CA TYR A 76 24.55 -10.73 -4.37
C TYR A 76 23.10 -10.51 -4.83
N LEU A 77 22.66 -9.26 -5.00
CA LEU A 77 21.32 -8.92 -5.48
C LEU A 77 20.98 -9.61 -6.80
N GLY A 78 21.96 -9.79 -7.69
CA GLY A 78 21.77 -10.50 -8.96
C GLY A 78 21.48 -12.00 -8.81
N ALA A 79 22.14 -12.69 -7.88
CA ALA A 79 21.93 -14.12 -7.63
C ALA A 79 20.61 -14.36 -6.88
N CYS A 80 20.28 -13.49 -5.92
CA CYS A 80 19.01 -13.55 -5.22
C CYS A 80 17.83 -13.35 -6.19
N LYS A 81 17.96 -12.39 -7.12
CA LYS A 81 16.98 -12.13 -8.18
C LYS A 81 16.67 -13.39 -9.00
N GLU A 82 17.67 -14.20 -9.29
CA GLU A 82 17.50 -15.44 -10.06
C GLU A 82 16.71 -16.50 -9.28
N LYS A 83 16.89 -16.60 -7.95
CA LYS A 83 16.10 -17.48 -7.09
C LYS A 83 14.63 -17.07 -7.04
N PHE A 84 14.35 -15.77 -6.98
CA PHE A 84 12.97 -15.24 -7.03
C PHE A 84 12.29 -15.46 -8.39
N GLN A 85 13.03 -15.35 -9.50
CA GLN A 85 12.47 -15.57 -10.84
C GLN A 85 12.00 -17.00 -11.09
N LYS A 86 12.61 -18.00 -10.42
CA LYS A 86 12.21 -19.41 -10.53
C LYS A 86 10.84 -19.71 -9.92
N LEU A 87 10.34 -18.87 -9.00
CA LEU A 87 8.98 -18.96 -8.44
C LEU A 87 7.90 -18.25 -9.29
N GLY A 88 8.30 -17.33 -10.17
CA GLY A 88 7.40 -16.54 -11.01
C GLY A 88 6.43 -17.31 -11.92
N PRO A 89 6.78 -18.47 -12.52
CA PRO A 89 5.86 -19.17 -13.43
C PRO A 89 4.65 -19.83 -12.74
N ASP A 90 4.65 -20.01 -11.42
CA ASP A 90 3.53 -20.57 -10.67
C ASP A 90 2.60 -19.51 -10.05
N PHE A 91 3.04 -18.24 -10.01
CA PHE A 91 2.24 -17.11 -9.53
C PHE A 91 1.00 -16.84 -10.42
N ILE A 92 1.09 -17.11 -11.73
CA ILE A 92 0.01 -16.84 -12.71
C ILE A 92 -0.99 -18.00 -12.82
N LYS A 93 -0.67 -19.22 -12.37
CA LYS A 93 -1.56 -20.38 -12.51
C LYS A 93 -2.59 -20.54 -11.39
N GLY A 94 -2.50 -19.75 -10.31
CA GLY A 94 -3.38 -19.85 -9.14
C GLY A 94 -4.56 -18.89 -9.06
N SER A 95 -4.58 -17.78 -9.83
CA SER A 95 -5.69 -16.83 -9.81
C SER A 95 -6.76 -17.21 -10.83
N GLY A 96 -7.55 -18.23 -10.51
CA GLY A 96 -8.79 -18.54 -11.19
C GLY A 96 -9.82 -17.42 -10.99
N GLN A 97 -9.87 -16.47 -11.92
CA GLN A 97 -11.13 -15.89 -12.40
C GLN A 97 -10.94 -15.47 -13.86
N SER A 98 -11.54 -16.29 -14.72
CA SER A 98 -11.64 -16.14 -16.17
C SER A 98 -12.19 -14.76 -16.56
N TRP A 99 -11.40 -13.97 -17.28
CA TRP A 99 -11.91 -13.02 -18.26
C TRP A 99 -11.55 -13.53 -19.65
N GLY A 100 -12.55 -13.56 -20.53
CA GLY A 100 -12.55 -14.20 -21.84
C GLY A 100 -11.55 -13.63 -22.87
N PRO A 101 -11.54 -14.21 -24.08
CA PRO A 101 -10.38 -14.24 -24.94
C PRO A 101 -10.27 -12.98 -25.78
N GLY A 102 -9.11 -12.33 -25.73
CA GLY A 102 -8.77 -11.37 -26.77
C GLY A 102 -7.70 -10.37 -26.42
N PHE A 103 -6.51 -10.80 -25.96
CA PHE A 103 -5.27 -10.07 -26.22
C PHE A 103 -4.10 -11.07 -26.07
N GLY A 104 -3.70 -11.67 -27.21
CA GLY A 104 -2.44 -12.40 -27.35
C GLY A 104 -1.26 -11.45 -27.56
N PRO A 105 -0.01 -11.94 -27.43
CA PRO A 105 1.01 -11.25 -26.64
C PRO A 105 2.13 -10.61 -27.48
N SER A 106 2.77 -9.59 -26.92
CA SER A 106 4.18 -9.29 -27.20
C SER A 106 4.96 -9.33 -25.88
N PHE A 107 5.76 -10.38 -25.72
CA PHE A 107 6.63 -10.64 -24.59
C PHE A 107 7.81 -9.66 -24.61
N GLY A 108 7.88 -8.78 -23.61
CA GLY A 108 9.07 -8.00 -23.26
C GLY A 108 9.54 -8.39 -21.86
N SER A 109 10.59 -9.20 -21.79
CA SER A 109 11.13 -9.88 -20.60
C SER A 109 11.92 -8.97 -19.63
N HIS A 110 11.31 -7.89 -19.13
CA HIS A 110 11.92 -6.99 -18.14
C HIS A 110 11.14 -6.66 -16.83
N PRO A 111 10.00 -7.28 -16.44
CA PRO A 111 9.11 -6.68 -15.41
C PRO A 111 9.58 -6.81 -13.95
N HIS A 112 10.46 -7.75 -13.62
CA HIS A 112 10.77 -8.10 -12.22
C HIS A 112 11.89 -7.27 -11.57
N ARG A 113 12.59 -6.42 -12.33
CA ARG A 113 13.86 -5.81 -11.88
C ARG A 113 13.69 -4.66 -10.90
N LEU A 114 12.64 -3.84 -11.05
CA LEU A 114 12.48 -2.58 -10.33
C LEU A 114 11.50 -2.68 -9.14
N VAL A 115 10.53 -3.60 -9.20
CA VAL A 115 9.61 -3.90 -8.07
C VAL A 115 10.40 -4.30 -6.82
N SER A 116 11.39 -5.18 -6.98
CA SER A 116 12.20 -5.68 -5.86
C SER A 116 13.17 -4.65 -5.30
N GLU A 117 13.65 -3.71 -6.13
CA GLU A 117 14.65 -2.70 -5.75
C GLU A 117 13.97 -1.55 -4.99
N LYS A 118 12.77 -1.13 -5.42
CA LYS A 118 11.94 -0.17 -4.68
C LYS A 118 11.29 -0.79 -3.45
N ALA A 119 10.82 -2.03 -3.51
CA ALA A 119 10.41 -2.74 -2.28
C ALA A 119 11.58 -2.81 -1.27
N GLY A 120 12.81 -3.05 -1.73
CA GLY A 120 13.99 -3.07 -0.87
C GLY A 120 14.36 -1.71 -0.26
N SER A 121 14.18 -0.60 -0.99
CA SER A 121 14.45 0.76 -0.49
C SER A 121 13.29 1.39 0.30
N ILE A 122 12.07 0.86 0.16
CA ILE A 122 10.88 1.26 0.92
C ILE A 122 10.79 0.45 2.23
N CYS A 123 11.29 -0.80 2.26
CA CYS A 123 11.28 -1.70 3.42
C CYS A 123 12.61 -1.67 4.20
N GLU A 124 13.24 -0.51 4.32
CA GLU A 124 14.52 -0.36 5.03
C GLU A 124 14.30 -0.34 6.55
N ALA A 125 13.86 -1.47 7.12
CA ALA A 125 14.06 -1.93 8.50
C ALA A 125 13.08 -3.08 8.81
N CYS A 126 13.56 -4.33 8.74
CA CYS A 126 13.11 -5.55 9.45
C CYS A 126 11.62 -5.93 9.62
N ASP A 127 10.65 -5.12 9.20
CA ASP A 127 9.25 -5.45 9.21
C ASP A 127 8.80 -5.59 7.75
N ASP A 128 8.14 -6.70 7.44
CA ASP A 128 7.56 -7.01 6.12
C ASP A 128 6.39 -6.06 5.75
N VAL A 129 6.43 -4.80 6.23
CA VAL A 129 5.35 -3.81 6.21
C VAL A 129 5.94 -2.42 5.95
N VAL A 130 5.39 -1.75 4.93
CA VAL A 130 5.55 -0.31 4.70
C VAL A 130 4.61 0.41 5.65
N GLY A 131 5.18 1.08 6.67
CA GLY A 131 4.44 1.90 7.62
C GLY A 131 4.11 3.30 7.10
N PRO A 132 3.50 4.16 7.93
CA PRO A 132 3.06 5.50 7.56
C PRO A 132 4.19 6.39 7.00
N GLU A 133 5.38 6.34 7.60
CA GLU A 133 6.55 7.12 7.14
C GLU A 133 7.00 6.70 5.71
N GLY A 134 6.98 5.39 5.43
CA GLY A 134 7.27 4.87 4.09
C GLY A 134 6.16 5.21 3.10
N MET A 135 4.91 5.28 3.55
CA MET A 135 3.76 5.68 2.76
C MET A 135 3.84 7.15 2.34
N GLU A 136 4.20 8.05 3.24
CA GLU A 136 4.36 9.48 2.94
C GLU A 136 5.42 9.69 1.86
N LYS A 137 6.60 9.09 2.03
CA LYS A 137 7.68 9.14 1.02
C LYS A 137 7.25 8.55 -0.31
N PHE A 138 6.49 7.46 -0.29
CA PHE A 138 5.94 6.86 -1.51
C PHE A 138 4.95 7.80 -2.22
N CYS A 139 4.08 8.46 -1.47
CA CYS A 139 3.11 9.44 -1.97
C CYS A 139 3.84 10.64 -2.63
N GLU A 140 4.89 11.14 -1.99
CA GLU A 140 5.78 12.16 -2.56
C GLU A 140 6.41 11.70 -3.88
N ASP A 141 6.95 10.47 -3.90
CA ASP A 141 7.60 9.90 -5.09
C ASP A 141 6.65 9.75 -6.28
N ILE A 142 5.37 9.45 -6.06
CA ILE A 142 4.37 9.37 -7.13
C ILE A 142 3.73 10.73 -7.47
N GLY A 143 3.95 11.76 -6.64
CA GLY A 143 3.41 13.10 -6.81
C GLY A 143 1.92 13.20 -6.45
N VAL A 144 1.51 12.52 -5.38
CA VAL A 144 0.12 12.45 -4.91
C VAL A 144 0.09 12.69 -3.40
N GLU A 145 -0.94 13.37 -2.91
CA GLU A 145 -1.15 13.53 -1.46
C GLU A 145 -1.66 12.21 -0.83
N PRO A 146 -1.25 11.86 0.40
CA PRO A 146 -1.71 10.64 1.08
C PRO A 146 -3.24 10.54 1.20
N GLU A 147 -3.91 11.68 1.33
CA GLU A 147 -5.37 11.79 1.44
C GLU A 147 -6.09 11.76 0.09
N ASN A 148 -5.36 11.64 -1.03
CA ASN A 148 -5.97 11.62 -2.35
C ASN A 148 -6.77 10.32 -2.59
N VAL A 149 -7.95 10.44 -3.20
CA VAL A 149 -8.83 9.29 -3.46
C VAL A 149 -8.16 8.21 -4.29
N VAL A 150 -7.20 8.56 -5.15
CA VAL A 150 -6.44 7.57 -5.93
C VAL A 150 -5.63 6.61 -5.04
N MET A 151 -5.21 7.05 -3.84
CA MET A 151 -4.52 6.19 -2.88
C MET A 151 -5.45 5.14 -2.28
N LEU A 152 -6.71 5.47 -2.07
CA LEU A 152 -7.74 4.50 -1.67
C LEU A 152 -8.00 3.47 -2.78
N VAL A 153 -8.06 3.91 -4.05
CA VAL A 153 -8.20 2.98 -5.19
C VAL A 153 -6.99 2.09 -5.34
N LEU A 154 -5.79 2.64 -5.13
CA LEU A 154 -4.55 1.87 -5.13
C LEU A 154 -4.60 0.82 -4.01
N ALA A 155 -4.90 1.21 -2.78
CA ALA A 155 -5.04 0.28 -1.65
C ALA A 155 -6.06 -0.85 -1.96
N TRP A 156 -7.19 -0.51 -2.58
CA TRP A 156 -8.17 -1.50 -3.04
C TRP A 156 -7.59 -2.46 -4.09
N LYS A 157 -6.79 -1.98 -5.05
CA LYS A 157 -6.10 -2.82 -6.05
C LYS A 157 -5.04 -3.73 -5.44
N LEU A 158 -4.35 -3.27 -4.39
CA LEU A 158 -3.42 -4.08 -3.62
C LEU A 158 -4.13 -5.06 -2.68
N ASN A 159 -5.45 -4.91 -2.49
CA ASN A 159 -6.25 -5.61 -1.49
C ASN A 159 -5.67 -5.43 -0.08
N ALA A 160 -5.28 -4.20 0.24
CA ALA A 160 -4.68 -3.84 1.51
C ALA A 160 -5.66 -4.03 2.67
N GLN A 161 -5.19 -4.58 3.79
CA GLN A 161 -6.05 -4.89 4.94
C GLN A 161 -6.12 -3.78 5.98
N SER A 162 -5.24 -2.77 5.94
CA SER A 162 -5.14 -1.77 7.01
C SER A 162 -4.70 -0.42 6.47
N MET A 163 -5.45 0.62 6.83
CA MET A 163 -5.11 2.00 6.48
C MET A 163 -3.75 2.41 7.06
N GLY A 164 -2.93 3.09 6.25
CA GLY A 164 -1.60 3.54 6.63
C GLY A 164 -0.48 2.49 6.54
N TYR A 165 -0.81 1.24 6.22
CA TYR A 165 0.15 0.15 6.13
C TYR A 165 -0.02 -0.68 4.86
N PHE A 166 1.08 -1.01 4.19
CA PHE A 166 1.09 -2.04 3.14
C PHE A 166 2.09 -3.14 3.48
N THR A 167 1.62 -4.38 3.56
CA THR A 167 2.53 -5.51 3.64
C THR A 167 3.27 -5.71 2.33
N LEU A 168 4.47 -6.29 2.40
CA LEU A 168 5.25 -6.65 1.22
C LEU A 168 4.45 -7.58 0.28
N GLN A 169 3.61 -8.45 0.83
CA GLN A 169 2.76 -9.33 0.02
C GLN A 169 1.70 -8.57 -0.77
N GLU A 170 0.96 -7.67 -0.12
CA GLU A 170 -0.05 -6.83 -0.77
C GLU A 170 0.60 -5.98 -1.87
N TRP A 171 1.77 -5.42 -1.58
CA TRP A 171 2.55 -4.65 -2.52
C TRP A 171 2.96 -5.45 -3.76
N LEU A 172 3.68 -6.56 -3.57
CA LEU A 172 4.18 -7.37 -4.67
C LEU A 172 3.04 -7.92 -5.53
N LYS A 173 1.95 -8.38 -4.89
CA LYS A 173 0.79 -8.93 -5.58
C LYS A 173 0.04 -7.85 -6.37
N GLY A 174 -0.23 -6.71 -5.75
CA GLY A 174 -0.98 -5.62 -6.38
C GLY A 174 -0.19 -4.97 -7.52
N MET A 175 1.09 -4.66 -7.30
CA MET A 175 1.95 -4.08 -8.34
C MET A 175 2.19 -5.04 -9.50
N GLY A 176 2.32 -6.35 -9.23
CA GLY A 176 2.36 -7.37 -10.28
C GLY A 176 1.07 -7.40 -11.11
N SER A 177 -0.08 -7.30 -10.46
CA SER A 177 -1.40 -7.26 -11.14
C SER A 177 -1.61 -5.98 -11.95
N LEU A 178 -1.09 -4.84 -11.47
CA LEU A 178 -1.10 -3.56 -12.17
C LEU A 178 -0.02 -3.46 -13.26
N GLN A 179 0.87 -4.45 -13.37
CA GLN A 179 2.05 -4.43 -14.25
C GLN A 179 2.93 -3.19 -14.06
N CYS A 180 2.90 -2.61 -12.86
CA CYS A 180 3.64 -1.42 -12.50
C CYS A 180 4.93 -1.85 -11.81
N ASP A 181 6.03 -1.87 -12.56
CA ASP A 181 7.35 -2.24 -12.03
C ASP A 181 8.18 -1.06 -11.53
N SER A 182 7.73 0.17 -11.77
CA SER A 182 8.44 1.40 -11.44
C SER A 182 7.46 2.51 -11.06
N THR A 183 7.95 3.48 -10.27
CA THR A 183 7.17 4.67 -9.90
C THR A 183 6.68 5.46 -11.11
N GLU A 184 7.43 5.52 -12.21
CA GLU A 184 6.94 6.16 -13.44
C GLU A 184 5.74 5.44 -14.04
N LYS A 185 5.78 4.11 -14.17
CA LYS A 185 4.63 3.34 -14.65
C LYS A 185 3.42 3.50 -13.74
N LEU A 186 3.64 3.48 -12.43
CA LEU A 186 2.58 3.71 -11.46
C LEU A 186 2.00 5.13 -11.61
N ARG A 187 2.84 6.16 -11.74
CA ARG A 187 2.41 7.54 -11.98
C ARG A 187 1.55 7.65 -13.25
N ASN A 188 1.97 7.00 -14.33
CA ASN A 188 1.22 6.93 -15.58
C ASN A 188 -0.10 6.15 -15.45
N SER A 189 -0.21 5.24 -14.47
CA SER A 189 -1.43 4.50 -14.18
C SER A 189 -2.42 5.25 -13.29
N LEU A 190 -2.03 6.38 -12.67
CA LEU A 190 -2.90 7.11 -11.74
C LEU A 190 -4.21 7.58 -12.40
N ASP A 191 -4.17 7.99 -13.67
CA ASP A 191 -5.37 8.40 -14.40
C ASP A 191 -6.29 7.22 -14.68
N TYR A 192 -5.71 6.05 -14.98
CA TYR A 192 -6.48 4.81 -15.05
C TYR A 192 -7.10 4.47 -13.69
N LEU A 193 -6.36 4.54 -12.59
CA LEU A 193 -6.90 4.28 -11.25
C LEU A 193 -8.04 5.23 -10.90
N ARG A 194 -7.92 6.52 -11.23
CA ARG A 194 -9.02 7.49 -11.07
C ARG A 194 -10.25 7.11 -11.90
N SER A 195 -10.04 6.67 -13.14
CA SER A 195 -11.14 6.28 -14.05
C SER A 195 -11.98 5.11 -13.52
N ILE A 196 -11.42 4.25 -12.66
CA ILE A 196 -12.15 3.13 -12.03
C ILE A 196 -13.32 3.63 -11.17
N LEU A 197 -13.19 4.82 -10.56
CA LEU A 197 -14.26 5.41 -9.76
C LEU A 197 -15.46 5.87 -10.61
N ASN A 198 -15.28 6.03 -11.92
CA ASN A 198 -16.38 6.40 -12.82
C ASN A 198 -17.30 5.20 -13.11
N ASP A 199 -16.83 3.96 -12.94
CA ASP A 199 -17.67 2.78 -13.05
C ASP A 199 -18.48 2.58 -11.76
N ALA A 200 -19.80 2.57 -11.88
CA ALA A 200 -20.71 2.49 -10.74
C ALA A 200 -20.53 1.21 -9.90
N THR A 201 -20.18 0.10 -10.56
CA THR A 201 -19.96 -1.20 -9.91
C THR A 201 -18.67 -1.17 -9.09
N SER A 202 -17.58 -0.75 -9.72
CA SER A 202 -16.27 -0.59 -9.08
C SER A 202 -16.33 0.42 -7.94
N PHE A 203 -16.99 1.56 -8.13
CA PHE A 203 -17.21 2.54 -7.08
C PHE A 203 -17.94 1.93 -5.88
N LYS A 204 -19.02 1.14 -6.10
CA LYS A 204 -19.75 0.49 -5.01
C LYS A 204 -18.87 -0.49 -4.23
N LEU A 205 -17.98 -1.21 -4.91
CA LEU A 205 -17.02 -2.11 -4.27
C LEU A 205 -15.95 -1.36 -3.48
N ILE A 206 -15.38 -0.30 -4.05
CA ILE A 206 -14.38 0.56 -3.40
C ILE A 206 -14.99 1.26 -2.18
N TYR A 207 -16.20 1.78 -2.30
CA TYR A 207 -16.94 2.42 -1.21
C TYR A 207 -17.17 1.45 -0.05
N ARG A 208 -17.55 0.20 -0.34
CA ARG A 208 -17.70 -0.85 0.70
C ARG A 208 -16.37 -1.23 1.33
N TYR A 209 -15.32 -1.36 0.52
CA TYR A 209 -13.98 -1.65 0.98
C TYR A 209 -13.44 -0.54 1.91
N ALA A 210 -13.70 0.73 1.59
CA ALA A 210 -13.23 1.87 2.37
C ALA A 210 -13.64 1.82 3.85
N PHE A 211 -14.85 1.30 4.14
CA PHE A 211 -15.30 1.08 5.51
C PHE A 211 -14.41 0.08 6.26
N ASP A 212 -14.17 -1.09 5.67
CA ASP A 212 -13.36 -2.13 6.30
C ASP A 212 -11.88 -1.71 6.39
N PHE A 213 -11.41 -0.92 5.42
CA PHE A 213 -10.04 -0.40 5.34
C PHE A 213 -9.74 0.66 6.41
N ALA A 214 -10.68 1.58 6.66
CA ALA A 214 -10.51 2.69 7.61
C ALA A 214 -10.77 2.30 9.06
N ARG A 215 -11.53 1.23 9.29
CA ARG A 215 -11.92 0.76 10.62
C ARG A 215 -10.80 -0.04 11.28
N GLU A 216 -10.63 0.12 12.59
CA GLU A 216 -9.74 -0.72 13.38
C GLU A 216 -10.18 -2.20 13.37
N LYS A 217 -9.23 -3.14 13.38
CA LYS A 217 -9.49 -4.59 13.18
C LYS A 217 -10.49 -5.18 14.19
N ASP A 218 -10.52 -4.66 15.41
CA ASP A 218 -11.34 -5.19 16.51
C ASP A 218 -12.69 -4.47 16.68
N GLN A 219 -12.87 -3.32 16.02
CA GLN A 219 -14.10 -2.52 16.13
C GLN A 219 -15.09 -2.94 15.05
N ARG A 220 -16.40 -2.94 15.30
CA ARG A 220 -17.44 -3.23 14.27
C ARG A 220 -17.97 -1.98 13.55
N SER A 221 -17.57 -0.82 14.03
CA SER A 221 -18.02 0.49 13.56
C SER A 221 -16.82 1.39 13.34
N LEU A 222 -16.95 2.34 12.43
CA LEU A 222 -15.96 3.37 12.16
C LEU A 222 -16.22 4.56 13.10
N ASP A 223 -15.19 5.21 13.63
CA ASP A 223 -15.38 6.44 14.40
C ASP A 223 -15.93 7.55 13.48
N LEU A 224 -16.73 8.46 14.05
CA LEU A 224 -17.42 9.46 13.25
C LEU A 224 -16.45 10.40 12.51
N ASN A 225 -15.31 10.75 13.10
CA ASN A 225 -14.36 11.67 12.47
C ASN A 225 -13.72 11.03 11.24
N THR A 226 -13.24 9.79 11.35
CA THR A 226 -12.71 9.04 10.20
C THR A 226 -13.79 8.78 9.17
N ALA A 227 -15.02 8.46 9.59
CA ALA A 227 -16.15 8.28 8.68
C ALA A 227 -16.43 9.55 7.87
N LYS A 228 -16.46 10.73 8.51
CA LYS A 228 -16.64 12.02 7.83
C LYS A 228 -15.54 12.28 6.81
N CYS A 229 -14.27 12.09 7.17
CA CYS A 229 -13.15 12.27 6.25
C CYS A 229 -13.27 11.34 5.04
N MET A 230 -13.56 10.06 5.26
CA MET A 230 -13.69 9.06 4.20
C MET A 230 -14.92 9.30 3.30
N LEU A 231 -16.06 9.71 3.88
CA LEU A 231 -17.24 10.11 3.11
C LEU A 231 -16.96 11.38 2.29
N GLY A 232 -16.24 12.36 2.85
CA GLY A 232 -15.85 13.56 2.12
C GLY A 232 -14.94 13.25 0.94
N LEU A 233 -14.02 12.30 1.12
CA LEU A 233 -13.14 11.84 0.06
C LEU A 233 -13.90 11.19 -1.10
N LEU A 234 -14.92 10.38 -0.80
CA LEU A 234 -15.66 9.58 -1.78
C LEU A 234 -16.86 10.30 -2.39
N LEU A 235 -17.60 11.08 -1.59
CA LEU A 235 -18.89 11.68 -1.95
C LEU A 235 -18.84 13.21 -2.01
N GLY A 236 -17.81 13.86 -1.46
CA GLY A 236 -17.79 15.32 -1.31
C GLY A 236 -17.84 16.11 -2.62
N LYS A 237 -17.44 15.49 -3.75
CA LYS A 237 -17.54 16.10 -5.09
C LYS A 237 -18.77 15.66 -5.88
N THR A 238 -19.37 14.52 -5.54
CA THR A 238 -20.40 13.85 -6.36
C THR A 238 -21.80 13.97 -5.77
N TRP A 239 -21.92 14.12 -4.46
CA TRP A 239 -23.20 14.23 -3.76
C TRP A 239 -23.44 15.67 -3.28
N PRO A 240 -24.36 16.43 -3.91
CA PRO A 240 -24.55 17.85 -3.59
C PRO A 240 -25.02 18.13 -2.16
N LEU A 241 -25.74 17.19 -1.53
CA LEU A 241 -26.16 17.32 -0.12
C LEU A 241 -25.05 16.97 0.87
N PHE A 242 -23.89 16.46 0.42
CA PHE A 242 -22.81 16.05 1.31
C PHE A 242 -22.33 17.16 2.27
N PRO A 243 -22.13 18.43 1.86
CA PRO A 243 -21.70 19.47 2.79
C PRO A 243 -22.69 19.67 3.96
N VAL A 244 -23.98 19.62 3.66
CA VAL A 244 -25.05 19.78 4.66
C VAL A 244 -25.17 18.53 5.54
N PHE A 245 -25.07 17.34 4.93
CA PHE A 245 -25.00 16.08 5.67
C PHE A 245 -23.78 16.02 6.62
N ASN A 246 -22.62 16.48 6.17
CA ASN A 246 -21.42 16.54 6.99
C ASN A 246 -21.59 17.49 8.18
N GLN A 247 -22.29 18.62 7.99
CA GLN A 247 -22.65 19.53 9.07
C GLN A 247 -23.65 18.90 10.06
N PHE A 248 -24.62 18.14 9.57
CA PHE A 248 -25.51 17.34 10.42
C PHE A 248 -24.71 16.36 11.29
N LEU A 249 -23.80 15.59 10.67
CA LEU A 249 -22.95 14.65 11.41
C LEU A 249 -22.15 15.35 12.52
N GLU A 250 -21.64 16.56 12.29
CA GLU A 250 -20.93 17.36 13.31
C GLU A 250 -21.78 17.73 14.52
N GLN A 251 -23.06 18.04 14.30
CA GLN A 251 -23.99 18.44 15.36
C GLN A 251 -24.72 17.24 15.98
N SER A 252 -24.59 16.08 15.37
CA SER A 252 -25.31 14.88 15.77
C SER A 252 -24.79 14.27 17.09
N LYS A 253 -25.64 13.45 17.70
CA LYS A 253 -25.29 12.65 18.88
C LYS A 253 -24.40 11.45 18.56
N TYR A 254 -24.26 11.08 17.29
CA TYR A 254 -23.52 9.88 16.88
C TYR A 254 -22.03 10.05 17.16
N LYS A 255 -21.38 8.94 17.51
CA LYS A 255 -19.92 8.87 17.73
C LYS A 255 -19.23 7.86 16.82
N VAL A 256 -20.01 6.96 16.23
CA VAL A 256 -19.55 5.92 15.32
C VAL A 256 -20.57 5.71 14.21
N VAL A 257 -20.13 5.20 13.08
CA VAL A 257 -20.94 4.79 11.94
C VAL A 257 -20.76 3.28 11.74
N ASN A 258 -21.85 2.53 11.73
CA ASN A 258 -21.80 1.09 11.47
C ASN A 258 -21.84 0.79 9.96
N LYS A 259 -21.61 -0.48 9.58
CA LYS A 259 -21.53 -0.90 8.16
C LYS A 259 -22.84 -0.69 7.39
N ASP A 260 -23.97 -0.86 8.06
CA ASP A 260 -25.29 -0.70 7.47
C ASP A 260 -25.56 0.78 7.15
N GLN A 261 -25.40 1.66 8.14
CA GLN A 261 -25.47 3.13 7.97
C GLN A 261 -24.56 3.59 6.84
N TRP A 262 -23.30 3.14 6.84
CA TRP A 262 -22.34 3.46 5.77
C TRP A 262 -22.86 3.10 4.39
N CYS A 263 -23.39 1.88 4.21
CA CYS A 263 -23.92 1.43 2.92
C CYS A 263 -25.16 2.21 2.50
N ASN A 264 -26.06 2.51 3.45
CA ASN A 264 -27.28 3.25 3.19
C ASN A 264 -27.01 4.73 2.85
N VAL A 265 -25.94 5.35 3.37
CA VAL A 265 -25.52 6.70 2.94
C VAL A 265 -25.22 6.74 1.44
N LEU A 266 -24.56 5.71 0.89
CA LEU A 266 -24.34 5.64 -0.57
C LEU A 266 -25.64 5.49 -1.34
N GLU A 267 -26.53 4.61 -0.88
CA GLU A 267 -27.81 4.40 -1.54
C GLU A 267 -28.64 5.69 -1.53
N PHE A 268 -28.76 6.33 -0.36
CA PHE A 268 -29.42 7.62 -0.17
C PHE A 268 -28.86 8.68 -1.12
N SER A 269 -27.53 8.79 -1.23
CA SER A 269 -26.88 9.76 -2.12
C SER A 269 -27.21 9.58 -3.61
N ARG A 270 -27.69 8.40 -4.01
CA ARG A 270 -27.98 8.03 -5.40
C ARG A 270 -29.48 8.01 -5.71
N THR A 271 -30.32 7.74 -4.72
CA THR A 271 -31.75 7.52 -4.93
C THR A 271 -32.62 8.67 -4.47
N ILE A 272 -32.17 9.48 -3.49
CA ILE A 272 -32.95 10.59 -2.93
C ILE A 272 -32.65 11.88 -3.69
N ASN A 273 -33.71 12.60 -4.03
CA ASN A 273 -33.66 13.89 -4.71
C ASN A 273 -33.10 14.97 -3.78
N LEU A 274 -32.58 16.04 -4.38
CA LEU A 274 -31.99 17.17 -3.63
C LEU A 274 -33.02 17.90 -2.74
N ASP A 275 -34.28 17.90 -3.14
CA ASP A 275 -35.39 18.50 -2.40
C ASP A 275 -36.05 17.52 -1.41
N LEU A 276 -35.52 16.30 -1.29
CA LEU A 276 -36.04 15.23 -0.44
C LEU A 276 -37.51 14.85 -0.75
N SER A 277 -38.05 15.25 -1.91
CA SER A 277 -39.45 15.05 -2.29
C SER A 277 -39.87 13.58 -2.41
N ASN A 278 -38.90 12.71 -2.75
CA ASN A 278 -39.11 11.27 -2.90
C ASN A 278 -38.66 10.47 -1.66
N TYR A 279 -38.38 11.14 -0.54
CA TYR A 279 -38.08 10.48 0.72
C TYR A 279 -39.35 9.87 1.32
N ASP A 280 -39.27 8.60 1.70
CA ASP A 280 -40.32 7.87 2.38
C ASP A 280 -39.98 7.72 3.87
N GLU A 281 -40.76 8.37 4.73
CA GLU A 281 -40.58 8.36 6.19
C GLU A 281 -40.91 7.01 6.82
N ASP A 282 -41.72 6.18 6.13
CA ASP A 282 -42.00 4.79 6.53
C ASP A 282 -41.01 3.80 5.87
N GLY A 283 -40.00 4.32 5.17
CA GLY A 283 -38.97 3.54 4.49
C GLY A 283 -38.04 2.79 5.46
N ALA A 284 -37.36 1.76 4.95
CA ALA A 284 -36.39 0.98 5.74
C ALA A 284 -35.01 1.67 5.85
N TRP A 285 -34.99 2.99 6.01
CA TRP A 285 -33.75 3.75 6.19
C TRP A 285 -33.24 3.62 7.63
N PRO A 286 -31.91 3.71 7.85
CA PRO A 286 -31.38 3.82 9.20
C PRO A 286 -31.81 5.14 9.84
N VAL A 287 -32.10 5.11 11.14
CA VAL A 287 -32.48 6.29 11.95
C VAL A 287 -31.54 7.49 11.76
N LEU A 288 -30.26 7.26 11.46
CA LEU A 288 -29.30 8.32 11.13
C LEU A 288 -29.76 9.20 9.94
N LEU A 289 -30.33 8.57 8.91
CA LEU A 289 -30.81 9.25 7.70
C LEU A 289 -32.19 9.87 7.91
N ASP A 290 -33.07 9.22 8.69
CA ASP A 290 -34.34 9.82 9.12
C ASP A 290 -34.10 11.14 9.87
N GLU A 291 -33.22 11.10 10.89
CA GLU A 291 -32.86 12.29 11.68
C GLU A 291 -32.16 13.36 10.83
N PHE A 292 -31.44 12.98 9.77
CA PHE A 292 -30.86 13.94 8.83
C PHE A 292 -31.94 14.66 8.02
N VAL A 293 -32.93 13.93 7.50
CA VAL A 293 -34.03 14.50 6.72
C VAL A 293 -34.87 15.45 7.57
N GLU A 294 -35.21 15.04 8.79
CA GLU A 294 -35.93 15.89 9.77
C GLU A 294 -35.14 17.19 10.04
N TRP A 295 -33.85 17.04 10.40
CA TRP A 295 -32.97 18.18 10.68
C TRP A 295 -32.78 19.13 9.48
N TYR A 296 -32.76 18.60 8.25
CA TYR A 296 -32.66 19.38 7.03
C TYR A 296 -33.94 20.19 6.78
N LYS A 297 -35.11 19.55 6.90
CA LYS A 297 -36.42 20.20 6.72
C LYS A 297 -36.65 21.33 7.73
N ASP A 298 -36.28 21.12 8.99
CA ASP A 298 -36.43 22.13 10.05
C ASP A 298 -35.61 23.41 9.77
N ARG A 299 -34.43 23.26 9.15
CA ARG A 299 -33.55 24.39 8.81
C ARG A 299 -34.02 25.17 7.59
N GLU A 300 -34.59 24.50 6.59
CA GLU A 300 -35.16 25.18 5.42
C GLU A 300 -36.43 25.97 5.77
N MET A 301 -37.12 25.60 6.86
CA MET A 301 -38.32 26.29 7.35
C MET A 301 -38.03 27.43 8.35
N SER A 302 -36.77 27.63 8.77
CA SER A 302 -36.35 28.66 9.74
C SER A 302 -35.68 29.85 9.07
#